data_AF-A0A7W0VWM6-F1
#
_entry.id   AF-A0A7W0VWM6-F1
#
_cell.length_a   1.000
_cell.length_b   1.000
_cell.length_c   1.000
_cell.angle_alpha   90.00
_cell.angle_beta   90.00
_cell.angle_gamma   90.00
#
_symmetry.space_group_name_H-M   'P 1'
#
loop_
_entity.id
_entity.type
_entity.pdbx_description
1 polymer ?
#
loop_
_entity_poly.entity_id
_entity_poly.type
_entity_poly.pdbx_seq_one_letter_code
_entity_poly.pdbx_strand_id
1 'polypeptide(L)'
;MTLKDLVKEYDGKVRVVFKNLVVHPQQVMKAHLANCAAGKQGKFMAFYDAFWEKAFNPYAASRDASKLSEEAFLAWAPSVGLDATKLKADMDGPECQKLIQNDAQELQKFQVNSTPSFFVNGIHVGGALPKESFKQIIDERLKVVEQSGVSPAEFYEKKVMGEGVKQFRSKAEAGGGGGGHGAHDGHGH
;
A
#
# COMPACT_ATOMS: atom_id res chain seq x y z
N MET A 1 -5.86 -6.15 -14.07
CA MET A 1 -6.38 -6.99 -12.98
C MET A 1 -6.37 -6.17 -11.71
N THR A 2 -7.45 -6.14 -10.94
CA THR A 2 -7.50 -5.33 -9.72
C THR A 2 -7.04 -6.14 -8.50
N LEU A 3 -6.57 -5.47 -7.45
CA LEU A 3 -6.25 -6.09 -6.15
C LEU A 3 -7.45 -6.89 -5.60
N LYS A 4 -8.68 -6.44 -5.88
CA LYS A 4 -9.92 -7.12 -5.46
C LYS A 4 -10.06 -8.52 -6.04
N ASP A 5 -9.73 -8.69 -7.32
CA ASP A 5 -9.83 -9.99 -8.00
C ASP A 5 -8.86 -11.00 -7.40
N LEU A 6 -7.65 -10.52 -7.04
CA LEU A 6 -6.65 -11.34 -6.36
C LEU A 6 -7.10 -11.72 -4.95
N VAL A 7 -7.57 -10.76 -4.15
CA VAL A 7 -8.03 -11.03 -2.77
C VAL A 7 -9.20 -12.01 -2.74
N LYS A 8 -10.15 -11.87 -3.67
CA LYS A 8 -11.31 -12.77 -3.79
C LYS A 8 -10.90 -14.22 -4.04
N GLU A 9 -9.82 -14.45 -4.78
CA GLU A 9 -9.33 -15.81 -5.05
C GLU A 9 -8.72 -16.48 -3.81
N TYR A 10 -8.27 -15.67 -2.85
CA TYR A 10 -7.70 -16.11 -1.57
C TYR A 10 -8.66 -15.86 -0.40
N ASP A 11 -9.97 -15.96 -0.65
CA ASP A 11 -11.00 -15.66 0.35
C ASP A 11 -10.73 -16.41 1.68
N GLY A 12 -10.75 -15.65 2.77
CA GLY A 12 -10.41 -16.14 4.12
C GLY A 12 -8.93 -16.47 4.39
N LYS A 13 -8.04 -16.44 3.38
CA LYS A 13 -6.61 -16.78 3.53
C LYS A 13 -5.68 -15.58 3.58
N VAL A 14 -6.12 -14.43 3.07
CA VAL A 14 -5.31 -13.20 3.04
C VAL A 14 -6.00 -12.07 3.78
N ARG A 15 -5.19 -11.24 4.44
CA ARG A 15 -5.60 -9.96 5.01
C ARG A 15 -4.85 -8.85 4.30
N VAL A 16 -5.59 -7.88 3.75
CA VAL A 16 -4.99 -6.70 3.11
C VAL A 16 -4.96 -5.56 4.11
N VAL A 17 -3.80 -4.91 4.21
CA VAL A 17 -3.61 -3.69 4.99
C VAL A 17 -3.08 -2.62 4.05
N PHE A 18 -3.72 -1.45 4.04
CA PHE A 18 -3.27 -0.31 3.26
C PHE A 18 -2.37 0.56 4.13
N LYS A 19 -1.28 1.05 3.55
CA LYS A 19 -0.33 1.97 4.20
C LYS A 19 -0.23 3.25 3.38
N ASN A 20 -0.23 4.38 4.07
CA ASN A 20 -0.17 5.69 3.44
C ASN A 20 1.25 6.05 3.03
N LEU A 21 1.50 6.08 1.71
CA LEU A 21 2.67 6.75 1.14
C LEU A 21 2.19 8.03 0.43
N VAL A 22 2.46 9.19 1.05
CA VAL A 22 2.05 10.49 0.50
C VAL A 22 3.12 11.00 -0.45
N VAL A 23 2.95 10.71 -1.74
CA VAL A 23 3.78 11.29 -2.81
C VAL A 23 3.08 12.55 -3.31
N HIS A 24 3.79 13.68 -3.38
CA HIS A 24 3.22 14.99 -3.73
C HIS A 24 2.19 15.51 -2.70
N PRO A 25 2.62 15.79 -1.44
CA PRO A 25 1.72 16.10 -0.34
C PRO A 25 0.83 17.33 -0.59
N GLN A 26 1.30 18.31 -1.36
CA GLN A 26 0.52 19.50 -1.70
C GLN A 26 -0.73 19.17 -2.54
N GLN A 27 -0.71 18.04 -3.25
CA GLN A 27 -1.78 17.62 -4.15
C GLN A 27 -2.70 16.59 -3.49
N VAL A 28 -2.15 15.64 -2.73
CA VAL A 28 -2.91 14.45 -2.31
C VAL A 28 -3.14 14.31 -0.81
N MET A 29 -2.58 15.18 0.05
CA MET A 29 -2.74 15.04 1.51
C MET A 29 -4.21 14.98 1.92
N LYS A 30 -5.07 15.83 1.33
CA LYS A 30 -6.51 15.82 1.58
C LYS A 30 -7.16 14.47 1.26
N ALA A 31 -6.71 13.80 0.19
CA ALA A 31 -7.24 12.49 -0.20
C ALA A 31 -6.85 11.40 0.81
N HIS A 32 -5.63 11.44 1.35
CA HIS A 32 -5.20 10.52 2.41
C HIS A 32 -6.00 10.72 3.70
N LEU A 33 -6.19 11.98 4.12
CA LEU A 33 -7.00 12.31 5.29
C LEU A 33 -8.46 11.84 5.10
N ALA A 34 -9.06 12.12 3.95
CA ALA A 34 -10.42 11.72 3.64
C ALA A 34 -10.59 10.19 3.59
N ASN A 35 -9.62 9.46 3.05
CA ASN A 35 -9.67 7.99 3.02
C ASN A 35 -9.53 7.38 4.43
N CYS A 36 -8.67 7.94 5.28
CA CYS A 36 -8.61 7.57 6.69
C CYS A 36 -9.93 7.85 7.42
N ALA A 37 -10.49 9.05 7.26
CA ALA A 37 -11.75 9.44 7.86
C ALA A 37 -12.93 8.56 7.38
N ALA A 38 -12.95 8.19 6.09
CA ALA A 38 -13.89 7.21 5.57
C ALA A 38 -13.71 5.82 6.21
N GLY A 39 -12.46 5.42 6.48
CA GLY A 39 -12.15 4.21 7.23
C GLY A 39 -12.73 4.20 8.64
N LYS A 40 -12.74 5.34 9.34
CA LYS A 40 -13.39 5.47 10.66
C LYS A 40 -14.90 5.23 10.62
N GLN A 41 -15.53 5.44 9.46
CA GLN A 41 -16.96 5.13 9.24
C GLN A 41 -17.19 3.70 8.69
N GLY A 42 -16.15 2.87 8.59
CA GLY A 42 -16.24 1.53 7.98
C GLY A 42 -16.38 1.55 6.45
N LYS A 43 -16.03 2.68 5.81
CA LYS A 43 -16.26 2.96 4.38
C LYS A 43 -14.95 3.21 3.60
N PHE A 44 -13.81 2.73 4.11
CA PHE A 44 -12.50 2.88 3.46
C PHE A 44 -12.53 2.48 1.98
N MET A 45 -12.98 1.25 1.68
CA MET A 45 -12.98 0.76 0.29
C MET A 45 -13.96 1.53 -0.60
N ALA A 46 -15.10 1.96 -0.05
CA ALA A 46 -16.08 2.74 -0.80
C ALA A 46 -15.53 4.13 -1.17
N PHE A 47 -14.82 4.79 -0.25
CA PHE A 47 -14.09 6.03 -0.55
C PHE A 47 -12.94 5.78 -1.53
N TYR A 48 -12.13 4.74 -1.32
CA TYR A 48 -11.01 4.41 -2.19
C TYR A 48 -11.45 4.24 -3.65
N ASP A 49 -12.52 3.48 -3.90
CA ASP A 49 -13.05 3.28 -5.24
C ASP A 49 -13.58 4.59 -5.86
N ALA A 50 -14.38 5.33 -5.09
CA ALA A 50 -14.94 6.60 -5.55
C ALA A 50 -13.87 7.68 -5.75
N PHE A 51 -12.78 7.66 -5.00
CA PHE A 51 -11.66 8.57 -5.20
C PHE A 51 -11.08 8.39 -6.59
N TRP A 52 -10.82 7.16 -7.04
CA TRP A 52 -10.31 6.93 -8.39
C TRP A 52 -11.28 7.41 -9.46
N GLU A 53 -12.56 7.04 -9.33
CA GLU A 53 -13.60 7.35 -10.32
C GLU A 53 -13.94 8.85 -10.36
N LYS A 54 -14.18 9.46 -9.20
CA LYS A 54 -14.80 10.79 -9.06
C LYS A 54 -13.80 11.92 -8.81
N ALA A 55 -12.55 11.61 -8.43
CA ALA A 55 -11.53 12.59 -8.13
C ALA A 55 -10.27 12.43 -8.99
N PHE A 56 -9.53 11.32 -8.85
CA PHE A 56 -8.23 11.16 -9.48
C PHE A 56 -8.32 11.06 -11.00
N ASN A 57 -9.21 10.23 -11.56
CA ASN A 57 -9.33 10.10 -13.02
C ASN A 57 -9.75 11.43 -13.68
N PRO A 58 -10.76 12.16 -13.15
CA PRO A 58 -11.07 13.52 -13.62
C PRO A 58 -9.88 14.48 -13.51
N TYR A 59 -9.18 14.49 -12.38
CA TYR A 59 -7.96 15.30 -12.21
C TYR A 59 -6.88 14.94 -13.23
N ALA A 60 -6.64 13.64 -13.48
CA ALA A 60 -5.63 13.19 -14.42
C ALA A 60 -5.96 13.63 -15.86
N ALA A 61 -7.24 13.64 -16.22
CA ALA A 61 -7.72 14.06 -17.53
C ALA A 61 -7.67 15.58 -17.74
N SER A 62 -8.03 16.39 -16.74
CA SER A 62 -8.17 17.85 -16.89
C SER A 62 -7.07 18.68 -16.23
N ARG A 63 -6.29 18.09 -15.33
CA ARG A 63 -5.37 18.77 -14.39
C ARG A 63 -6.04 19.80 -13.48
N ASP A 64 -7.35 19.73 -13.34
CA ASP A 64 -8.13 20.57 -12.43
C ASP A 64 -7.95 20.11 -10.98
N ALA A 65 -7.13 20.85 -10.22
CA ALA A 65 -6.85 20.54 -8.83
C ALA A 65 -8.10 20.59 -7.92
N SER A 66 -9.19 21.23 -8.33
CA SER A 66 -10.44 21.24 -7.56
C SER A 66 -11.01 19.82 -7.40
N LYS A 67 -10.69 18.88 -8.30
CA LYS A 67 -11.12 17.48 -8.19
C LYS A 67 -10.49 16.74 -7.01
N LEU A 68 -9.34 17.21 -6.52
CA LEU A 68 -8.64 16.67 -5.35
C LEU A 68 -8.88 17.49 -4.08
N SER A 69 -9.85 18.40 -4.11
CA SER A 69 -10.17 19.27 -2.98
C SER A 69 -11.05 18.56 -1.96
N GLU A 70 -11.05 19.08 -0.73
CA GLU A 70 -11.92 18.59 0.33
C GLU A 70 -13.39 18.80 -0.04
N GLU A 71 -13.71 19.96 -0.60
CA GLU A 71 -15.06 20.32 -1.04
C GLU A 71 -15.59 19.31 -2.06
N ALA A 72 -14.73 18.87 -3.00
CA ALA A 72 -15.10 17.82 -3.94
C ALA A 72 -15.38 16.49 -3.22
N PHE A 73 -14.52 16.07 -2.29
CA PHE A 73 -14.72 14.84 -1.52
C PHE A 73 -16.01 14.86 -0.71
N LEU A 74 -16.28 15.97 0.00
CA LEU A 74 -17.51 16.15 0.78
C LEU A 74 -18.76 16.15 -0.11
N ALA A 75 -18.68 16.71 -1.32
CA ALA A 75 -19.80 16.77 -2.24
C ALA A 75 -20.26 15.38 -2.71
N TRP A 76 -19.34 14.46 -3.01
CA TRP A 76 -19.71 13.11 -3.43
C TRP A 76 -19.73 12.08 -2.29
N ALA A 77 -19.26 12.40 -1.09
CA ALA A 77 -19.26 11.49 0.07
C ALA A 77 -20.63 10.81 0.33
N PRO A 78 -21.78 11.52 0.30
CA PRO A 78 -23.07 10.87 0.51
C PRO A 78 -23.40 9.79 -0.52
N SER A 79 -22.90 9.92 -1.76
CA SER A 79 -23.16 8.94 -2.84
C SER A 79 -22.55 7.56 -2.57
N VAL A 80 -21.58 7.48 -1.65
CA VAL A 80 -20.98 6.22 -1.19
C VAL A 80 -21.34 5.87 0.25
N GLY A 81 -22.36 6.54 0.79
CA GLY A 81 -22.88 6.31 2.13
C GLY A 81 -21.95 6.78 3.25
N LEU A 82 -21.17 7.84 2.99
CA LEU A 82 -20.43 8.57 4.02
C LEU A 82 -21.28 9.72 4.56
N ASP A 83 -21.17 9.95 5.86
CA ASP A 83 -21.63 11.18 6.50
C ASP A 83 -20.57 12.27 6.24
N ALA A 84 -20.93 13.29 5.46
CA ALA A 84 -20.02 14.36 5.07
C ALA A 84 -19.58 15.22 6.27
N THR A 85 -20.44 15.41 7.28
CA THR A 85 -20.10 16.17 8.49
C THR A 85 -19.06 15.42 9.32
N LYS A 86 -19.25 14.11 9.52
CA LYS A 86 -18.26 13.26 10.19
C LYS A 86 -16.97 13.16 9.39
N LEU A 87 -17.07 13.03 8.07
CA LEU A 87 -15.92 12.97 7.18
C LEU A 87 -15.05 14.22 7.34
N LYS A 88 -15.66 15.41 7.29
CA LYS A 88 -14.94 16.67 7.52
C LYS A 88 -14.31 16.73 8.91
N ALA A 89 -15.07 16.44 9.96
CA ALA A 89 -14.57 16.48 11.33
C ALA A 89 -13.36 15.55 11.54
N ASP A 90 -13.39 14.36 10.96
CA ASP A 90 -12.30 13.38 11.06
C ASP A 90 -11.08 13.76 10.19
N MET A 91 -11.30 14.41 9.04
CA MET A 91 -10.22 14.96 8.20
C MET A 91 -9.45 16.07 8.94
N ASP A 92 -10.18 16.93 9.67
CA ASP A 92 -9.61 18.02 10.47
C ASP A 92 -9.01 17.53 11.80
N GLY A 93 -9.27 16.28 12.18
CA GLY A 93 -8.83 15.67 13.42
C GLY A 93 -7.36 15.19 13.41
N PRO A 94 -6.71 15.10 14.59
CA PRO A 94 -5.31 14.71 14.68
C PRO A 94 -5.06 13.22 14.38
N GLU A 95 -6.08 12.37 14.46
CA GLU A 95 -5.92 10.91 14.35
C GLU A 95 -5.46 10.49 12.96
N CYS A 96 -6.06 11.03 11.90
CA CYS A 96 -5.68 10.69 10.54
C CYS A 96 -4.31 11.25 10.17
N GLN A 97 -3.98 12.45 10.65
CA GLN A 97 -2.64 13.01 10.52
C GLN A 97 -1.59 12.10 11.18
N LYS A 98 -1.86 11.64 12.41
CA LYS A 98 -0.97 10.74 13.15
C LYS A 98 -0.84 9.38 12.45
N LEU A 99 -1.92 8.82 11.93
CA LEU A 99 -1.89 7.58 11.16
C LEU A 99 -0.97 7.70 9.95
N ILE A 100 -1.13 8.75 9.14
CA ILE A 100 -0.32 9.01 7.95
C ILE A 100 1.16 9.17 8.32
N GLN A 101 1.45 9.91 9.41
CA GLN A 101 2.83 10.08 9.90
C GLN A 101 3.45 8.77 10.36
N ASN A 102 2.71 7.95 11.09
CA ASN A 102 3.18 6.64 11.55
C ASN A 102 3.45 5.70 10.36
N ASP A 103 2.55 5.67 9.38
CA ASP A 103 2.74 4.89 8.16
C ASP A 103 3.99 5.36 7.39
N ALA A 104 4.21 6.67 7.25
CA ALA A 104 5.39 7.21 6.57
C ALA A 104 6.69 6.81 7.29
N GLN A 105 6.73 6.87 8.62
CA GLN A 105 7.88 6.43 9.42
C GLN A 105 8.13 4.93 9.29
N GLU A 106 7.08 4.12 9.24
CA GLU A 106 7.19 2.68 9.02
C GLU A 106 7.75 2.39 7.63
N LEU A 107 7.17 2.98 6.58
CA LEU A 107 7.63 2.82 5.19
C LEU A 107 9.08 3.25 4.99
N GLN A 108 9.55 4.28 5.69
CA GLN A 108 10.94 4.71 5.67
C GLN A 108 11.90 3.63 6.20
N LYS A 109 11.52 2.89 7.27
CA LYS A 109 12.33 1.76 7.79
C LYS A 109 12.48 0.66 6.75
N PHE A 110 11.46 0.48 5.91
CA PHE A 110 11.45 -0.50 4.82
C PHE A 110 12.02 0.05 3.50
N GLN A 111 12.46 1.31 3.46
CA GLN A 111 12.96 1.99 2.25
C GLN A 111 11.95 2.02 1.09
N VAL A 112 10.67 2.13 1.41
CA VAL A 112 9.60 2.25 0.40
C VAL A 112 9.48 3.70 -0.02
N ASN A 113 9.72 3.97 -1.30
CA ASN A 113 9.76 5.34 -1.86
C ASN A 113 8.87 5.55 -3.10
N SER A 114 8.14 4.53 -3.52
CA SER A 114 7.29 4.58 -4.72
C SER A 114 6.00 3.79 -4.52
N THR A 115 5.02 4.08 -5.37
CA THR A 115 3.72 3.40 -5.40
C THR A 115 3.47 2.80 -6.79
N PRO A 116 2.82 1.62 -6.89
CA PRO A 116 2.46 0.76 -5.78
C PRO A 116 3.68 -0.05 -5.28
N SER A 117 3.74 -0.28 -3.97
CA SER A 117 4.65 -1.23 -3.32
C SER A 117 3.83 -2.15 -2.43
N PHE A 118 4.17 -3.43 -2.41
CA PHE A 118 3.46 -4.44 -1.63
C PHE A 118 4.41 -5.21 -0.73
N PHE A 119 3.87 -5.73 0.36
CA PHE A 119 4.55 -6.69 1.22
C PHE A 119 3.66 -7.91 1.43
N VAL A 120 4.12 -9.09 1.02
CA VAL A 120 3.42 -10.35 1.25
C VAL A 120 4.15 -11.11 2.33
N ASN A 121 3.65 -11.05 3.57
CA ASN A 121 4.26 -11.71 4.73
C ASN A 121 5.79 -11.54 4.81
N GLY A 122 6.26 -10.30 4.64
CA GLY A 122 7.67 -9.92 4.69
C GLY A 122 8.40 -9.85 3.34
N ILE A 123 7.81 -10.36 2.24
CA ILE A 123 8.39 -10.26 0.90
C ILE A 123 7.98 -8.94 0.26
N HIS A 124 8.96 -8.07 0.00
CA HIS A 124 8.75 -6.83 -0.75
C HIS A 124 8.52 -7.13 -2.24
N VAL A 125 7.48 -6.53 -2.79
CA VAL A 125 7.14 -6.56 -4.22
C VAL A 125 7.01 -5.12 -4.69
N GLY A 126 8.01 -4.64 -5.43
CA GLY A 126 8.03 -3.30 -5.99
C GLY A 126 7.24 -3.22 -7.28
N GLY A 127 6.32 -2.26 -7.39
CA GLY A 127 5.55 -2.00 -8.60
C GLY A 127 4.34 -2.92 -8.79
N ALA A 128 3.65 -2.69 -9.91
CA ALA A 128 2.51 -3.48 -10.32
C ALA A 128 2.99 -4.71 -11.12
N LEU A 129 3.13 -5.86 -10.47
CA LEU A 129 3.41 -7.12 -11.14
C LEU A 129 2.14 -7.76 -11.76
N PRO A 130 2.31 -8.69 -12.73
CA PRO A 130 1.22 -9.53 -13.20
C PRO A 130 0.57 -10.33 -12.06
N LYS A 131 -0.73 -10.64 -12.17
CA LYS A 131 -1.45 -11.40 -11.15
C LYS A 131 -0.78 -12.73 -10.82
N GLU A 132 -0.28 -13.44 -11.82
CA GLU A 132 0.34 -14.75 -11.64
C GLU A 132 1.57 -14.66 -10.75
N SER A 133 2.38 -13.61 -10.88
CA SER A 133 3.52 -13.36 -9.99
C SER A 133 3.07 -13.14 -8.55
N PHE A 134 1.97 -12.42 -8.33
CA PHE A 134 1.40 -12.29 -6.99
C PHE A 134 0.88 -13.63 -6.44
N LYS A 135 0.21 -14.45 -7.25
CA LYS A 135 -0.28 -15.77 -6.83
C LYS A 135 0.86 -16.66 -6.35
N GLN A 136 1.93 -16.75 -7.15
CA GLN A 136 3.11 -17.55 -6.81
C GLN A 136 3.69 -17.14 -5.45
N ILE A 137 3.85 -15.84 -5.22
CA ILE A 137 4.35 -15.31 -3.94
C ILE A 137 3.37 -15.64 -2.81
N ILE A 138 2.07 -15.39 -2.98
CA ILE A 138 1.07 -15.67 -1.93
C ILE A 138 1.07 -17.17 -1.58
N ASP A 139 1.06 -18.05 -2.58
CA ASP A 139 1.03 -19.51 -2.38
C ASP A 139 2.28 -19.98 -1.63
N GLU A 140 3.46 -19.45 -1.97
CA GLU A 140 4.70 -19.73 -1.23
C GLU A 140 4.59 -19.25 0.23
N ARG A 141 4.08 -18.04 0.46
CA ARG A 141 3.96 -17.49 1.81
C ARG A 141 2.92 -18.21 2.66
N LEU A 142 1.85 -18.73 2.07
CA LEU A 142 0.88 -19.56 2.79
C LEU A 142 1.52 -20.87 3.27
N LYS A 143 2.35 -21.53 2.46
CA LYS A 143 3.10 -22.73 2.89
C LYS A 143 4.04 -22.43 4.06
N VAL A 144 4.72 -21.27 4.03
CA VAL A 144 5.59 -20.85 5.14
C VAL A 144 4.80 -20.61 6.43
N VAL A 145 3.59 -20.03 6.33
CA VAL A 145 2.69 -19.88 7.48
C VAL A 145 2.32 -21.25 8.05
N GLU A 146 1.87 -22.18 7.22
CA GLU A 146 1.48 -23.54 7.62
C GLU A 146 2.63 -24.30 8.31
N GLN A 147 3.86 -24.16 7.81
CA GLN A 147 5.04 -24.81 8.37
C GLN A 147 5.60 -24.14 9.63
N SER A 148 5.17 -22.91 9.94
CA SER A 148 5.75 -22.13 11.04
C SER A 148 5.32 -22.58 12.44
N GLY A 149 4.25 -23.36 12.54
CA GLY A 149 3.62 -23.71 13.81
C GLY A 149 2.95 -22.53 14.53
N VAL A 150 2.91 -21.35 13.92
CA VAL A 150 2.21 -20.15 14.42
C VAL A 150 0.87 -20.02 13.72
N SER A 151 -0.15 -19.56 14.44
CA SER A 151 -1.46 -19.31 13.84
C SER A 151 -1.37 -18.27 12.69
N PRO A 152 -2.17 -18.38 11.61
CA PRO A 152 -2.14 -17.42 10.52
C PRO A 152 -2.36 -15.96 10.96
N ALA A 153 -3.20 -15.76 11.99
CA ALA A 153 -3.50 -14.43 12.53
C ALA A 153 -2.29 -13.78 13.23
N GLU A 154 -1.45 -14.57 13.89
CA GLU A 154 -0.29 -14.09 14.64
C GLU A 154 1.01 -14.11 13.84
N PHE A 155 1.03 -14.82 12.70
CA PHE A 155 2.24 -15.02 11.90
C PHE A 155 2.93 -13.71 11.54
N TYR A 156 2.18 -12.72 11.06
CA TYR A 156 2.77 -11.44 10.66
C TYR A 156 3.48 -10.77 11.83
N GLU A 157 2.83 -10.68 12.99
CA GLU A 157 3.43 -10.00 14.14
C GLU A 157 4.62 -10.80 14.71
N LYS A 158 4.44 -12.11 14.95
CA LYS A 158 5.46 -12.93 15.61
C LYS A 158 6.65 -13.24 14.71
N LYS A 159 6.40 -13.55 13.44
CA LYS A 159 7.43 -14.00 12.50
C LYS A 159 7.93 -12.87 11.62
N VAL A 160 7.06 -12.03 11.07
CA VAL A 160 7.50 -10.95 10.17
C VAL A 160 8.08 -9.77 10.94
N MET A 161 7.35 -9.26 11.92
CA MET A 161 7.79 -8.09 12.69
C MET A 161 8.74 -8.47 13.83
N GLY A 162 8.45 -9.57 14.55
CA GLY A 162 9.18 -9.99 15.75
C GLY A 162 10.59 -10.53 15.50
N GLU A 163 10.82 -11.29 14.43
CA GLU A 163 12.16 -11.83 14.10
C GLU A 163 13.08 -10.80 13.41
N GLY A 164 12.53 -9.62 13.09
CA GLY A 164 13.28 -8.46 12.65
C GLY A 164 13.55 -8.40 11.14
N VAL A 165 13.35 -7.20 10.56
CA VAL A 165 13.47 -6.86 9.13
C VAL A 165 14.81 -7.29 8.48
N LYS A 166 15.88 -7.48 9.27
CA LYS A 166 17.22 -7.82 8.75
C LYS A 166 17.31 -9.19 8.09
N GLN A 167 16.54 -10.18 8.55
CA GLN A 167 16.54 -11.50 7.92
C GLN A 167 15.69 -11.54 6.63
N PHE A 168 14.84 -10.53 6.41
CA PHE A 168 13.95 -10.43 5.25
C PHE A 168 14.64 -9.90 3.99
N ARG A 169 15.66 -9.03 4.13
CA ARG A 169 16.45 -8.56 2.98
C ARG A 169 17.43 -9.62 2.46
N SER A 170 18.04 -10.39 3.37
CA SER A 170 19.15 -11.30 3.05
C SER A 170 18.80 -12.44 2.08
N LYS A 171 17.54 -12.89 2.00
CA LYS A 171 17.15 -13.97 1.07
C LYS A 171 16.67 -13.48 -0.30
N ALA A 172 16.16 -12.25 -0.41
CA ALA A 172 15.65 -11.72 -1.68
C ALA A 172 16.77 -11.15 -2.57
N GLU A 173 17.88 -10.68 -1.99
CA GLU A 173 19.05 -10.18 -2.74
C GLU A 173 19.97 -11.31 -3.23
N ALA A 174 19.84 -12.52 -2.71
CA ALA A 174 20.69 -13.66 -3.07
C ALA A 174 20.26 -14.39 -4.37
N GLY A 175 19.14 -14.00 -4.98
CA GLY A 175 18.53 -14.72 -6.12
C GLY A 175 18.57 -14.02 -7.48
N GLY A 176 19.11 -12.80 -7.57
CA GLY A 176 19.02 -11.98 -8.79
C GLY A 176 20.35 -11.41 -9.25
N GLY A 177 21.07 -12.13 -10.09
CA GLY A 177 22.08 -11.53 -10.99
C GLY A 177 23.50 -12.07 -10.90
N GLY A 178 23.67 -13.39 -11.10
CA GLY A 178 24.90 -13.89 -11.71
C GLY A 178 24.86 -13.56 -13.21
N GLY A 179 25.77 -12.70 -13.68
CA GLY A 179 25.89 -12.34 -15.09
C GLY A 179 26.96 -11.28 -15.29
N GLY A 180 28.19 -11.73 -15.52
CA GLY A 180 29.39 -10.90 -15.54
C GLY A 180 29.43 -9.82 -16.63
N HIS A 181 30.28 -8.83 -16.39
CA HIS A 181 31.03 -8.18 -17.46
C HIS A 181 32.49 -8.05 -17.02
N GLY A 182 33.35 -8.53 -17.91
CA GLY A 182 34.76 -8.75 -17.68
C GLY A 182 35.58 -7.48 -17.56
N ALA A 183 36.78 -7.70 -17.05
CA ALA A 183 37.89 -6.78 -17.03
C ALA A 183 38.14 -6.17 -18.42
N HIS A 184 38.50 -4.89 -18.42
CA HIS A 184 39.40 -4.36 -19.43
C HIS A 184 40.44 -3.49 -18.74
N ASP A 185 41.63 -4.06 -18.64
CA ASP A 185 42.87 -3.39 -18.27
C ASP A 185 43.25 -2.33 -19.31
N GLY A 186 43.72 -1.18 -18.81
CA GLY A 186 45.02 -0.62 -19.16
C GLY A 186 45.24 0.07 -20.50
N HIS A 187 46.16 1.05 -20.43
CA HIS A 187 46.82 1.89 -21.46
C HIS A 187 46.18 3.28 -21.58
N GLY A 188 46.83 4.40 -21.23
CA GLY A 188 48.27 4.69 -21.20
C GLY A 188 48.65 5.40 -22.49
N HIS A 189 48.61 6.73 -22.46
CA HIS A 189 49.56 7.74 -22.98
C HIS A 189 48.87 9.11 -23.00
#